data_AF-A0A962NEK2-F1
#
_entry.id   AF-A0A962NEK2-F1
#
_cell.length_a   1.000
_cell.length_b   1.000
_cell.length_c   1.000
_cell.angle_alpha   90.00
_cell.angle_beta   90.00
_cell.angle_gamma   90.00
#
_symmetry.space_group_name_H-M   'P 1'
#
loop_
_entity.id
_entity.type
_entity.pdbx_description
1 polymer ?
#
loop_
_entity_poly.entity_id
_entity_poly.type
_entity_poly.pdbx_seq_one_letter_code
_entity_poly.pdbx_strand_id
1 'polypeptide(L)' 'PAQNQFNGGFARVADVFQALATQYGRIGSASAAIGQARVDQMPVDDLLGQPRDSSPDLGAWERQSDDGLFSDGFEN' A
#
# COMPACT_ATOMS: atom_id res chain seq x y z
N PRO A 1 -9.60 23.19 -4.88
CA PRO A 1 -8.21 23.02 -5.38
C PRO A 1 -7.81 24.29 -6.14
N ALA A 2 -6.54 24.70 -6.09
CA ALA A 2 -6.08 25.81 -6.92
C ALA A 2 -5.97 25.36 -8.40
N GLN A 3 -5.80 26.33 -9.31
CA GLN A 3 -5.55 26.03 -10.71
C GLN A 3 -4.29 25.14 -10.86
N ASN A 4 -4.35 24.14 -11.73
CA ASN A 4 -3.30 23.12 -11.93
C ASN A 4 -3.00 22.24 -10.70
N GLN A 5 -3.96 22.08 -9.78
CA GLN A 5 -3.85 21.14 -8.68
C GLN A 5 -5.00 20.14 -8.69
N PHE A 6 -4.72 18.93 -8.22
CA PHE A 6 -5.73 17.94 -7.93
C PHE A 6 -6.34 18.17 -6.54
N ASN A 7 -7.45 17.48 -6.25
CA ASN A 7 -8.12 17.59 -4.96
C ASN A 7 -7.15 17.24 -3.82
N GLY A 8 -7.15 18.01 -2.73
CA GLY A 8 -6.15 17.90 -1.67
C GLY A 8 -4.85 18.70 -1.90
N GLY A 9 -4.73 19.43 -3.01
CA GLY A 9 -3.60 20.35 -3.26
C GLY A 9 -2.40 19.71 -3.95
N PHE A 10 -2.54 18.48 -4.46
CA PHE A 10 -1.46 17.74 -5.11
C PHE A 10 -1.15 18.26 -6.51
N ALA A 11 0.13 18.20 -6.90
CA ALA A 11 0.59 18.59 -8.22
C ALA A 11 0.40 17.50 -9.28
N ARG A 12 0.36 16.22 -8.87
CA ARG A 12 0.15 15.08 -9.76
C ARG A 12 -1.01 14.23 -9.28
N VAL A 13 -1.74 13.63 -10.23
CA VAL A 13 -2.82 12.69 -9.92
C VAL A 13 -2.30 11.46 -9.18
N ALA A 14 -1.07 11.02 -9.48
CA ALA A 14 -0.43 9.90 -8.79
C ALA A 14 -0.33 10.16 -7.27
N ASP A 15 0.01 11.38 -6.86
CA ASP A 15 0.15 11.74 -5.44
C ASP A 15 -1.20 11.67 -4.70
N VAL A 16 -2.31 11.97 -5.40
CA VAL A 16 -3.67 11.82 -4.85
C VAL A 16 -3.96 10.34 -4.54
N PHE A 17 -3.67 9.45 -5.48
CA PHE A 17 -3.91 8.02 -5.30
C PHE A 17 -3.01 7.43 -4.22
N GLN A 18 -1.75 7.84 -4.15
CA GLN A 18 -0.84 7.44 -3.07
C GLN A 18 -1.34 7.91 -1.70
N ALA A 19 -1.83 9.15 -1.60
CA ALA A 19 -2.41 9.68 -0.36
C ALA A 19 -3.65 8.89 0.08
N LEU A 20 -4.59 8.63 -0.85
CA LEU A 20 -5.78 7.84 -0.57
C LEU A 20 -5.46 6.40 -0.19
N ALA A 21 -4.51 5.75 -0.88
CA ALA A 21 -4.08 4.41 -0.54
C ALA A 21 -3.39 4.36 0.82
N THR A 22 -2.61 5.38 1.17
CA THR A 22 -1.98 5.49 2.52
C THR A 22 -3.02 5.62 3.61
N GLN A 23 -4.09 6.35 3.36
CA GLN A 23 -5.13 6.58 4.34
C GLN A 23 -6.12 5.42 4.46
N TYR A 24 -6.48 4.77 3.35
CA TYR A 24 -7.61 3.84 3.30
C TYR A 24 -7.28 2.47 2.72
N GLY A 25 -6.12 2.31 2.08
CA GLY A 25 -5.73 1.10 1.35
C GLY A 25 -4.77 0.18 2.10
N ARG A 26 -4.32 0.55 3.31
CA ARG A 26 -3.42 -0.30 4.12
C ARG A 26 -4.10 -1.62 4.48
N ILE A 27 -3.39 -2.71 4.20
CA ILE A 27 -3.84 -4.07 4.49
C ILE A 27 -3.61 -4.34 5.98
N GLY A 28 -4.68 -4.65 6.71
CA GLY A 28 -4.58 -5.05 8.11
C GLY A 28 -3.85 -6.39 8.28
N SER A 29 -3.20 -6.58 9.43
CA SER A 29 -2.37 -7.77 9.71
C SER A 29 -3.11 -9.11 9.58
N ALA A 30 -4.42 -9.14 9.77
CA ALA A 30 -5.28 -10.33 9.65
C ALA A 30 -6.08 -10.39 8.33
N SER A 31 -5.71 -9.60 7.32
CA SER A 31 -6.46 -9.53 6.07
C SER A 31 -6.36 -10.81 5.25
N ALA A 32 -7.48 -11.27 4.71
CA ALA A 32 -7.51 -12.36 3.74
C ALA A 32 -6.87 -11.98 2.39
N ALA A 33 -6.51 -10.72 2.16
CA ALA A 33 -5.81 -10.28 0.96
C ALA A 33 -4.33 -10.69 0.92
N ILE A 34 -3.77 -11.08 2.07
CA ILE A 34 -2.34 -11.32 2.21
C ILE A 34 -1.90 -12.53 1.38
N GLY A 35 -0.92 -12.31 0.50
CA GLY A 35 -0.35 -13.32 -0.37
C GLY A 35 -1.31 -14.03 -1.32
N GLN A 36 -2.42 -13.38 -1.68
CA GLN A 36 -3.45 -13.97 -2.53
C GLN A 36 -3.37 -13.55 -4.00
N ALA A 37 -2.48 -12.62 -4.35
CA ALA A 37 -2.35 -12.19 -5.74
C ALA A 37 -1.52 -13.19 -6.56
N ARG A 38 -1.83 -13.27 -7.85
CA ARG A 38 -1.03 -14.06 -8.79
C ARG A 38 0.20 -13.26 -9.20
N VAL A 39 1.38 -13.79 -8.91
CA VAL A 39 2.67 -13.13 -9.17
C VAL A 39 2.88 -12.77 -10.64
N ASP A 40 2.35 -13.57 -11.57
CA ASP A 40 2.44 -13.34 -13.02
C ASP A 40 1.45 -12.28 -13.55
N GLN A 41 0.55 -11.79 -12.69
CA GLN A 41 -0.48 -10.80 -13.02
C GLN A 41 -0.36 -9.52 -12.20
N MET A 42 0.72 -9.38 -11.42
CA MET A 42 0.99 -8.20 -10.62
C MET A 42 2.21 -7.44 -11.15
N PRO A 43 2.19 -6.10 -11.10
CA PRO A 43 3.40 -5.32 -11.28
C PRO A 43 4.45 -5.67 -10.20
N VAL A 44 5.72 -5.47 -10.52
CA VAL A 44 6.84 -5.73 -9.58
C VAL A 44 6.75 -4.86 -8.34
N ASP A 45 6.26 -3.63 -8.49
CA ASP A 45 6.11 -2.68 -7.40
C ASP A 45 4.64 -2.40 -7.08
N ASP A 46 4.36 -2.01 -5.85
CA ASP A 46 3.06 -1.49 -5.42
C ASP A 46 2.83 -0.02 -5.83
N LEU A 47 1.70 0.56 -5.44
CA LEU A 47 1.35 1.95 -5.80
C LEU A 47 2.32 3.00 -5.22
N LEU A 48 3.01 2.66 -4.13
CA LEU A 48 4.01 3.52 -3.49
C LEU A 48 5.42 3.29 -4.06
N GLY A 49 5.57 2.39 -5.02
CA GLY A 49 6.86 2.01 -5.60
C GLY A 49 7.67 1.09 -4.68
N GLN A 50 7.02 0.40 -3.74
CA GLN A 50 7.67 -0.62 -2.92
C GLN A 50 7.66 -1.96 -3.67
N PRO A 51 8.76 -2.74 -3.60
CA PRO A 51 8.80 -4.04 -4.25
C PRO A 51 7.78 -4.99 -3.61
N ARG A 52 7.17 -5.82 -4.44
CA ARG A 52 6.35 -6.95 -3.99
C ARG A 52 7.19 -8.19 -3.76
N ASP A 53 6.77 -9.03 -2.82
CA ASP A 53 7.45 -10.28 -2.54
C ASP A 53 7.00 -11.42 -3.49
N SER A 54 7.48 -12.64 -3.25
CA SER A 54 7.16 -13.81 -4.10
C SER A 54 5.71 -14.29 -4.01
N SER A 55 4.96 -13.81 -3.02
CA SER A 55 3.57 -14.10 -2.72
C SER A 55 2.84 -12.77 -2.51
N PRO A 56 2.60 -11.98 -3.58
CA PRO A 56 2.10 -10.61 -3.47
C PRO A 56 0.70 -10.52 -2.87
N ASP A 57 0.45 -9.42 -2.16
CA ASP A 57 -0.86 -9.11 -1.61
C ASP A 57 -1.86 -8.65 -2.68
N LEU A 58 -3.14 -8.99 -2.51
CA LEU A 58 -4.21 -8.46 -3.36
C LEU A 58 -4.43 -6.97 -3.12
N GLY A 59 -4.40 -6.19 -4.20
CA GLY A 59 -4.69 -4.75 -4.18
C GLY A 59 -3.49 -3.93 -4.61
N ALA A 60 -3.51 -2.64 -4.26
CA ALA A 60 -2.52 -1.65 -4.71
C ALA A 60 -1.38 -1.42 -3.70
N TRP A 61 -1.44 -2.05 -2.53
CA TRP A 61 -0.50 -1.89 -1.43
C TRP A 61 0.13 -3.24 -1.11
N GLU A 62 1.44 -3.29 -0.93
CA GLU A 62 2.13 -4.48 -0.41
C GLU A 62 2.44 -4.30 1.08
N ARG A 63 2.00 -5.23 1.91
CA ARG A 63 2.38 -5.20 3.32
C ARG A 63 3.85 -5.58 3.46
N GLN A 64 4.64 -4.68 4.05
CA GLN A 64 6.02 -5.01 4.42
C GLN A 64 5.98 -5.97 5.62
N SER A 65 6.69 -7.10 5.51
CA SER A 65 6.63 -8.22 6.46
C SER A 65 7.04 -7.85 7.89
N ASP A 66 7.69 -6.70 8.08
CA ASP A 66 8.16 -6.20 9.37
C ASP A 66 7.10 -5.43 10.18
N ASP A 67 5.94 -5.06 9.60
CA ASP A 67 4.88 -4.34 10.34
C ASP A 67 4.22 -5.19 11.45
N GLY A 68 4.49 -6.50 11.50
CA GLY A 68 3.96 -7.41 12.51
C GLY A 68 4.89 -7.74 13.68
N LEU A 69 6.20 -7.42 13.60
CA LEU A 69 7.18 -7.89 14.59
C LEU A 69 7.10 -7.16 15.93
N PHE A 70 6.50 -5.97 15.98
CA PHE A 70 6.34 -5.15 17.20
C PHE A 70 4.89 -5.08 17.70
N SER A 71 3.94 -5.77 17.07
CA SER A 71 2.52 -5.76 17.46
C SER A 71 2.17 -6.77 18.57
N ASP A 72 3.15 -7.42 19.20
CA ASP A 72 2.94 -8.42 20.25
C ASP A 72 2.85 -7.83 21.69
N GLY A 73 2.92 -6.51 21.82
CA GLY A 73 2.63 -5.81 23.08
C GLY A 73 3.82 -5.68 24.05
N PHE A 74 5.07 -5.72 23.56
CA PHE A 74 6.28 -5.44 24.35
C PHE A 74 6.95 -4.10 24.01
N GLU A 75 6.19 -3.01 23.90
CA GLU A 75 6.76 -1.65 23.88
C GLU A 75 6.69 -1.04 25.30
N ASN A 76 7.83 -0.54 25.81
CA ASN A 76 7.96 0.15 27.11
C ASN A 76 7.44 1.59 27.06
#